data_AF-A0A8T4T9W1-F1
#
_entry.id   AF-A0A8T4T9W1-F1
#
_cell.length_a   1.000
_cell.length_b   1.000
_cell.length_c   1.000
_cell.angle_alpha   90.00
_cell.angle_beta   90.00
_cell.angle_gamma   90.00
#
_symmetry.space_group_name_H-M   'P 1'
#
loop_
_entity.id
_entity.type
_entity.pdbx_description
1 polymer ?
#
loop_
_entity_poly.entity_id
_entity_poly.type
_entity_poly.pdbx_seq_one_letter_code
_entity_poly.pdbx_strand_id
1 'polypeptide(L)'
;MVFKRQVKPGEFEVIREGQEEVMRVNYDGVPLFPSIEDNREVMRDIIEKLLQAPGVSRILFYKTKVYSYDEEQTKILREVSNIYNYINKQKIITNKIFGSSFELISYIFTNLIKEDPLGAYVELKRIIREEKISSKQIELDELGKLKLDLLEYLLGMLDKTLLINNSRKYLDGYILGDRSIYRHLFRPSVTPDFLMTRLMLEPPLNGVELDSYNIDNNTNVMLFDIPGDIKHLYHLSPIEFRLDEDKYNLLEEARTVLIE
;
A
#
# COMPACT_ATOMS: atom_id res chain seq x y z
N MET A 1 -3.96 -25.88 4.10
CA MET A 1 -3.83 -25.11 2.84
C MET A 1 -4.03 -23.63 3.12
N VAL A 2 -3.05 -22.80 2.79
CA VAL A 2 -3.07 -21.33 2.99
C VAL A 2 -4.10 -20.65 2.09
N PHE A 3 -4.30 -21.19 0.89
CA PHE A 3 -5.30 -20.74 -0.08
C PHE A 3 -6.46 -21.73 -0.19
N LYS A 4 -7.69 -21.24 -0.35
CA LYS A 4 -8.88 -22.12 -0.54
C LYS A 4 -8.96 -22.69 -1.95
N ARG A 5 -8.29 -22.07 -2.92
CA ARG A 5 -8.15 -22.51 -4.31
C ARG A 5 -6.67 -22.65 -4.66
N GLN A 6 -6.34 -23.40 -5.72
CA GLN A 6 -4.99 -23.35 -6.30
C GLN A 6 -4.80 -21.96 -6.94
N VAL A 7 -4.23 -21.02 -6.19
CA VAL A 7 -3.93 -19.66 -6.63
C VAL A 7 -2.54 -19.66 -7.25
N LYS A 8 -2.43 -19.31 -8.54
CA LYS A 8 -1.13 -19.28 -9.23
C LYS A 8 -0.22 -18.18 -8.67
N PRO A 9 1.10 -18.25 -8.89
CA PRO A 9 2.00 -17.15 -8.58
C PRO A 9 1.49 -15.82 -9.16
N GLY A 10 1.35 -14.80 -8.31
CA GLY A 10 0.85 -13.47 -8.66
C GLY A 10 -0.68 -13.32 -8.63
N GLU A 11 -1.47 -14.40 -8.51
CA GLU A 11 -2.91 -14.32 -8.36
C GLU A 11 -3.32 -14.01 -6.90
N PHE A 12 -4.59 -13.68 -6.70
CA PHE A 12 -5.14 -13.37 -5.39
C PHE A 12 -6.48 -14.07 -5.16
N GLU A 13 -6.81 -14.29 -3.90
CA GLU A 13 -8.15 -14.64 -3.46
C GLU A 13 -8.65 -13.65 -2.39
N VAL A 14 -9.95 -13.47 -2.31
CA VAL A 14 -10.58 -12.66 -1.25
C VAL A 14 -11.32 -13.59 -0.32
N ILE A 15 -10.95 -13.54 0.96
CA ILE A 15 -11.59 -14.32 2.03
C ILE A 15 -12.25 -13.36 3.00
N ARG A 16 -13.47 -13.71 3.42
CA ARG A 16 -14.16 -13.00 4.48
C ARG A 16 -13.78 -13.59 5.83
N GLU A 17 -13.14 -12.79 6.68
CA GLU A 17 -12.79 -13.11 8.05
C GLU A 17 -13.67 -12.25 8.99
N GLY A 18 -14.84 -12.80 9.38
CA GLY A 18 -15.81 -12.06 10.17
C GLY A 18 -16.43 -10.87 9.40
N GLN A 19 -16.14 -9.65 9.87
CA GLN A 19 -16.56 -8.41 9.21
C GLN A 19 -15.51 -7.88 8.21
N GLU A 20 -14.30 -8.41 8.22
CA GLU A 20 -13.21 -7.98 7.35
C GLU A 20 -13.20 -8.80 6.05
N GLU A 21 -13.00 -8.13 4.91
CA GLU A 21 -12.60 -8.77 3.66
C GLU A 21 -11.09 -8.69 3.51
N VAL A 22 -10.43 -9.84 3.42
CA VAL A 22 -8.98 -9.97 3.39
C VAL A 22 -8.56 -10.45 2.01
N MET A 23 -7.74 -9.67 1.32
CA MET A 23 -7.11 -10.06 0.07
C MET A 23 -5.82 -10.83 0.37
N ARG A 24 -5.76 -12.09 -0.03
CA ARG A 24 -4.58 -12.93 0.05
C ARG A 24 -3.93 -13.02 -1.32
N VAL A 25 -2.70 -12.57 -1.45
CA VAL A 25 -1.97 -12.55 -2.72
C VAL A 25 -0.83 -13.55 -2.66
N ASN A 26 -0.78 -14.47 -3.62
CA ASN A 26 0.30 -15.45 -3.70
C ASN A 26 1.52 -14.83 -4.38
N TYR A 27 2.59 -14.62 -3.63
CA TYR A 27 3.89 -14.15 -4.12
C TYR A 27 4.96 -15.24 -4.13
N ASP A 28 4.58 -16.47 -3.78
CA ASP A 28 5.45 -17.61 -3.94
C ASP A 28 5.69 -17.89 -5.44
N GLY A 29 6.95 -18.09 -5.82
CA GLY A 29 7.38 -18.17 -7.21
C GLY A 29 7.44 -16.84 -7.99
N VAL A 30 7.08 -15.70 -7.38
CA VAL A 30 7.21 -14.37 -8.02
C VAL A 30 8.62 -13.79 -7.75
N PRO A 31 9.35 -13.33 -8.78
CA PRO A 31 10.72 -12.81 -8.62
C PRO A 31 10.78 -11.48 -7.86
N LEU A 32 9.66 -10.79 -7.72
CA LEU A 32 9.53 -9.53 -6.98
C LEU A 32 9.39 -9.80 -5.47
N PHE A 33 9.88 -8.85 -4.68
CA PHE A 33 9.67 -8.82 -3.24
C PHE A 33 8.33 -8.14 -2.92
N PRO A 34 7.49 -8.70 -2.01
CA PRO A 34 6.15 -8.19 -1.71
C PRO A 34 6.17 -6.92 -0.85
N SER A 35 6.72 -5.84 -1.39
CA SER A 35 6.82 -4.51 -0.75
C SER A 35 6.09 -3.47 -1.60
N ILE A 36 5.02 -2.90 -1.05
CA ILE A 36 4.25 -1.85 -1.69
C ILE A 36 5.06 -0.54 -1.66
N GLU A 37 5.73 -0.30 -0.54
CA GLU A 37 6.56 0.87 -0.29
C GLU A 37 7.75 0.97 -1.24
N ASP A 38 8.48 -0.12 -1.47
CA ASP A 38 9.72 -0.05 -2.25
C ASP A 38 9.56 -0.35 -3.74
N ASN A 39 8.50 -1.06 -4.15
CA ASN A 39 8.35 -1.51 -5.53
C ASN A 39 7.10 -0.98 -6.25
N ARG A 40 7.32 -0.24 -7.35
CA ARG A 40 6.25 0.34 -8.17
C ARG A 40 5.38 -0.67 -8.89
N GLU A 41 5.97 -1.78 -9.29
CA GLU A 41 5.25 -2.84 -9.97
C GLU A 41 4.31 -3.54 -8.99
N VAL A 42 4.74 -3.72 -7.73
CA VAL A 42 3.91 -4.29 -6.64
C VAL A 42 2.76 -3.35 -6.28
N MET A 43 3.02 -2.04 -6.16
CA MET A 43 1.96 -1.05 -5.93
C MET A 43 0.93 -1.05 -7.06
N ARG A 44 1.39 -1.05 -8.32
CA ARG A 44 0.50 -1.11 -9.50
C ARG A 44 -0.35 -2.37 -9.46
N ASP A 45 0.27 -3.51 -9.23
CA ASP A 45 -0.38 -4.82 -9.15
C ASP A 45 -1.47 -4.83 -8.07
N ILE A 46 -1.18 -4.32 -6.87
CA ILE A 46 -2.16 -4.21 -5.79
C ILE A 46 -3.31 -3.26 -6.14
N ILE A 47 -3.02 -2.10 -6.71
CA ILE A 47 -4.09 -1.16 -7.11
C ILE A 47 -5.00 -1.83 -8.15
N GLU A 48 -4.45 -2.56 -9.12
CA GLU A 48 -5.23 -3.30 -10.11
C GLU A 48 -6.08 -4.42 -9.49
N LYS A 49 -5.57 -5.12 -8.48
CA LYS A 49 -6.34 -6.11 -7.71
C LYS A 49 -7.46 -5.44 -6.88
N LEU A 50 -7.19 -4.29 -6.28
CA LEU A 50 -8.20 -3.51 -5.53
C LEU A 50 -9.32 -2.96 -6.43
N LEU A 51 -9.05 -2.73 -7.72
CA LEU A 51 -10.11 -2.39 -8.69
C LEU A 51 -11.09 -3.54 -8.89
N GLN A 52 -10.62 -4.78 -8.83
CA GLN A 52 -11.44 -5.98 -8.96
C GLN A 52 -12.20 -6.30 -7.67
N ALA A 53 -11.59 -6.00 -6.51
CA ALA A 53 -12.15 -6.24 -5.19
C ALA A 53 -12.11 -4.98 -4.29
N PRO A 54 -13.04 -4.03 -4.48
CA PRO A 54 -13.03 -2.75 -3.75
C PRO A 54 -13.44 -2.87 -2.27
N GLY A 55 -14.09 -3.97 -1.86
CA GLY A 55 -14.55 -4.21 -0.49
C GLY A 55 -13.43 -4.61 0.48
N VAL A 56 -12.23 -4.87 -0.05
CA VAL A 56 -11.09 -5.35 0.73
C VAL A 56 -10.71 -4.34 1.80
N SER A 57 -10.61 -4.85 3.01
CA SER A 57 -10.18 -4.15 4.21
C SER A 57 -8.70 -4.37 4.51
N ARG A 58 -8.11 -5.52 4.16
CA ARG A 58 -6.71 -5.84 4.47
C ARG A 58 -6.03 -6.63 3.36
N ILE A 59 -4.72 -6.45 3.21
CA ILE A 59 -3.92 -7.11 2.18
C ILE A 59 -2.84 -7.97 2.84
N LEU A 60 -2.77 -9.24 2.44
CA LEU A 60 -1.77 -10.21 2.89
C LEU A 60 -1.00 -10.73 1.68
N PHE A 61 0.32 -10.59 1.68
CA PHE A 61 1.18 -11.27 0.72
C PHE A 61 1.76 -12.52 1.34
N TYR A 62 1.67 -13.64 0.62
CA TYR A 62 2.26 -14.92 1.02
C TYR A 62 3.48 -15.21 0.15
N LYS A 63 4.64 -15.29 0.79
CA LYS A 63 5.89 -15.84 0.22
C LYS A 63 6.46 -16.80 1.28
N THR A 64 7.76 -16.73 1.60
CA THR A 64 8.35 -17.38 2.78
C THR A 64 7.83 -16.81 4.10
N LYS A 65 7.32 -15.59 4.09
CA LYS A 65 6.67 -14.92 5.23
C LYS A 65 5.38 -14.27 4.75
N VAL A 66 4.50 -13.93 5.68
CA VAL A 66 3.26 -13.20 5.45
C VAL A 66 3.48 -11.73 5.73
N TYR A 67 3.32 -10.90 4.71
CA TYR A 67 3.38 -9.44 4.83
C TYR A 67 1.95 -8.90 4.88
N SER A 68 1.56 -8.35 6.02
CA SER A 68 0.22 -7.86 6.28
C SER A 68 0.17 -6.35 6.29
N TYR A 69 -0.68 -5.78 5.45
CA TYR A 69 -1.07 -4.38 5.47
C TYR A 69 -2.45 -4.27 6.13
N ASP A 70 -2.55 -3.43 7.15
CA ASP A 70 -3.76 -3.23 7.94
C ASP A 70 -4.84 -2.44 7.17
N GLU A 71 -5.94 -2.15 7.86
CA GLU A 71 -7.05 -1.41 7.28
C GLU A 71 -6.70 0.03 6.94
N GLU A 72 -5.89 0.71 7.76
CA GLU A 72 -5.52 2.09 7.51
C GLU A 72 -4.67 2.21 6.23
N GLN A 73 -3.65 1.35 6.10
CA GLN A 73 -2.79 1.27 4.93
C GLN A 73 -3.56 0.83 3.68
N THR A 74 -4.44 -0.17 3.80
CA THR A 74 -5.26 -0.64 2.68
C THR A 74 -6.25 0.43 2.22
N LYS A 75 -6.82 1.21 3.16
CA LYS A 75 -7.72 2.32 2.84
C LYS A 75 -7.04 3.38 2.00
N ILE A 76 -5.78 3.72 2.28
CA ILE A 76 -4.98 4.66 1.48
C ILE A 76 -4.93 4.20 0.02
N LEU A 77 -4.61 2.93 -0.24
CA LEU A 77 -4.52 2.38 -1.60
C LEU A 77 -5.90 2.28 -2.28
N ARG A 78 -6.93 1.96 -1.51
CA ARG A 78 -8.32 1.88 -1.99
C ARG A 78 -8.88 3.24 -2.43
N GLU A 79 -8.51 4.33 -1.75
CA GLU A 79 -8.88 5.66 -2.20
C GLU A 79 -8.28 5.98 -3.58
N VAL A 80 -7.01 5.61 -3.79
CA VAL A 80 -6.35 5.77 -5.10
C VAL A 80 -7.03 4.91 -6.18
N SER A 81 -7.32 3.64 -5.89
CA SER A 81 -7.99 2.75 -6.85
C SER A 81 -9.39 3.27 -7.21
N ASN A 82 -10.14 3.81 -6.25
CA ASN A 82 -11.45 4.41 -6.49
C ASN A 82 -11.39 5.64 -7.40
N ILE A 83 -10.38 6.51 -7.21
CA ILE A 83 -10.16 7.67 -8.08
C ILE A 83 -9.84 7.21 -9.50
N TYR A 84 -8.93 6.24 -9.64
CA TYR A 84 -8.62 5.67 -10.96
C TYR A 84 -9.88 5.10 -11.65
N ASN A 85 -10.68 4.32 -10.91
CA ASN A 85 -11.91 3.74 -11.44
C ASN A 85 -12.90 4.81 -11.89
N TYR A 86 -13.05 5.88 -11.10
CA TYR A 86 -13.92 7.01 -11.42
C TYR A 86 -13.49 7.70 -12.72
N ILE A 87 -12.20 8.03 -12.84
CA ILE A 87 -11.63 8.69 -14.02
C ILE A 87 -11.82 7.83 -15.27
N ASN A 88 -11.56 6.52 -15.16
CA ASN A 88 -11.67 5.59 -16.28
C ASN A 88 -13.13 5.37 -16.70
N LYS A 89 -14.05 5.17 -15.74
CA LYS A 89 -15.48 4.97 -16.01
C LYS A 89 -16.13 6.17 -16.67
N GLN A 90 -15.80 7.38 -16.22
CA GLN A 90 -16.35 8.61 -16.78
C GLN A 90 -15.66 9.06 -18.07
N LYS A 91 -14.58 8.39 -18.49
CA LYS A 91 -13.77 8.77 -19.68
C LYS A 91 -13.40 10.27 -19.66
N ILE A 92 -13.05 10.75 -18.47
CA ILE A 92 -12.79 12.17 -18.20
C ILE A 92 -11.68 12.71 -19.11
N ILE A 93 -10.69 11.86 -19.39
CA ILE A 93 -9.54 12.20 -20.22
C ILE A 93 -9.90 11.94 -21.67
N THR A 94 -10.14 13.02 -22.40
CA THR A 94 -10.52 12.95 -23.81
C THR A 94 -9.59 13.78 -24.67
N ASN A 95 -9.21 13.25 -25.82
CA ASN A 95 -8.33 13.93 -26.78
C ASN A 95 -8.88 15.30 -27.22
N LYS A 96 -10.22 15.46 -27.25
CA LYS A 96 -10.87 16.74 -27.58
C LYS A 96 -10.49 17.88 -26.64
N ILE A 97 -10.28 17.60 -25.36
CA ILE A 97 -10.00 18.62 -24.33
C ILE A 97 -8.49 18.86 -24.24
N PHE A 98 -7.70 17.78 -24.28
CA PHE A 98 -6.27 17.86 -23.99
C PHE A 98 -5.38 18.06 -25.23
N GLY A 99 -5.87 17.74 -26.44
CA GLY A 99 -5.14 17.92 -27.69
C GLY A 99 -3.72 17.38 -27.63
N SER A 100 -2.73 18.24 -27.83
CA SER A 100 -1.30 17.88 -27.77
C SER A 100 -0.83 17.36 -26.40
N SER A 101 -1.48 17.74 -25.30
CA SER A 101 -1.15 17.24 -23.95
C SER A 101 -1.83 15.91 -23.64
N PHE A 102 -2.66 15.36 -24.54
CA PHE A 102 -3.46 14.16 -24.28
C PHE A 102 -2.60 12.95 -23.93
N GLU A 103 -1.47 12.74 -24.60
CA GLU A 103 -0.60 11.58 -24.34
C GLU A 103 -0.01 11.63 -22.93
N LEU A 104 0.49 12.81 -22.51
CA LEU A 104 1.06 13.01 -21.18
C LEU A 104 0.00 12.83 -20.09
N ILE A 105 -1.16 13.47 -20.23
CA ILE A 105 -2.25 13.36 -19.25
C ILE A 105 -2.78 11.93 -19.20
N SER A 106 -2.93 11.28 -20.36
CA SER A 106 -3.34 9.88 -20.42
C SER A 106 -2.34 9.00 -19.69
N TYR A 107 -1.04 9.18 -19.91
CA TYR A 107 0.01 8.44 -19.18
C TYR A 107 -0.09 8.62 -17.66
N ILE A 108 -0.29 9.86 -17.19
CA ILE A 108 -0.39 10.17 -15.75
C ILE A 108 -1.53 9.37 -15.10
N PHE A 109 -2.71 9.38 -15.71
CA PHE A 109 -3.89 8.76 -15.11
C PHE A 109 -4.09 7.29 -15.48
N THR A 110 -3.42 6.78 -16.52
CA THR A 110 -3.50 5.36 -16.88
C THR A 110 -2.42 4.53 -16.20
N ASN A 111 -1.22 5.07 -16.04
CA ASN A 111 -0.05 4.36 -15.53
C ASN A 111 0.46 4.98 -14.23
N LEU A 112 0.85 6.26 -14.26
CA LEU A 112 1.58 6.89 -13.15
C LEU A 112 0.78 6.85 -11.85
N ILE A 113 -0.53 7.07 -11.88
CA ILE A 113 -1.37 7.02 -10.67
C ILE A 113 -1.37 5.65 -9.97
N LYS A 114 -1.13 4.56 -10.71
CA LYS A 114 -1.05 3.20 -10.15
C LYS A 114 0.36 2.85 -9.69
N GLU A 115 1.39 3.42 -10.31
CA GLU A 115 2.79 3.13 -10.02
C GLU A 115 3.38 4.07 -8.94
N ASP A 116 3.00 5.34 -9.00
CA ASP A 116 3.43 6.42 -8.11
C ASP A 116 2.32 7.51 -8.02
N PRO A 117 1.29 7.29 -7.18
CA PRO A 117 0.21 8.26 -7.01
C PRO A 117 0.68 9.64 -6.45
N LEU A 118 1.75 9.68 -5.65
CA LEU A 118 2.39 10.93 -5.23
C LEU A 118 3.02 11.65 -6.42
N GLY A 119 3.76 10.91 -7.25
CA GLY A 119 4.33 11.43 -8.50
C GLY A 119 3.27 11.97 -9.44
N ALA A 120 2.15 11.25 -9.62
CA ALA A 120 1.02 11.72 -10.42
C ALA A 120 0.45 13.05 -9.92
N TYR A 121 0.32 13.23 -8.60
CA TYR A 121 -0.12 14.49 -8.01
C TYR A 121 0.87 15.65 -8.26
N VAL A 122 2.17 15.40 -8.07
CA VAL A 122 3.20 16.42 -8.28
C VAL A 122 3.30 16.83 -9.75
N GLU A 123 3.27 15.87 -10.68
CA GLU A 123 3.26 16.15 -12.11
C GLU A 123 2.01 16.93 -12.55
N LEU A 124 0.84 16.54 -12.05
CA LEU A 124 -0.39 17.28 -12.33
C LEU A 124 -0.30 18.73 -11.83
N LYS A 125 0.27 18.95 -10.64
CA LYS A 125 0.50 20.29 -10.07
C LYS A 125 1.48 21.12 -10.91
N ARG A 126 2.52 20.49 -11.49
CA ARG A 126 3.46 21.14 -12.42
C ARG A 126 2.75 21.58 -13.70
N ILE A 127 1.98 20.69 -14.33
CA ILE A 127 1.21 21.00 -15.54
C ILE A 127 0.23 22.14 -15.29
N ILE A 128 -0.55 22.11 -14.21
CA ILE A 128 -1.48 23.19 -13.86
C ILE A 128 -0.75 24.52 -13.69
N ARG A 129 0.43 24.52 -13.08
CA ARG A 129 1.23 25.73 -12.91
C ARG A 129 1.71 26.28 -14.25
N GLU A 130 2.17 25.43 -15.16
CA GLU A 130 2.60 25.83 -16.50
C GLU A 130 1.44 26.42 -17.31
N GLU A 131 0.28 25.75 -17.31
CA GLU A 131 -0.94 26.22 -17.97
C GLU A 131 -1.39 27.59 -17.42
N LYS A 132 -1.33 27.80 -16.09
CA LYS A 132 -1.65 29.09 -15.45
C LYS A 132 -0.66 30.21 -15.78
N ILE A 133 0.58 29.88 -16.10
CA ILE A 133 1.58 30.87 -16.51
C ILE A 133 1.31 31.28 -17.96
N SER A 134 1.08 30.29 -18.83
CA SER A 134 0.73 30.50 -20.24
C SER A 134 -0.57 31.32 -20.38
N SER A 135 -1.56 31.05 -19.55
CA SER A 135 -2.84 31.78 -19.54
C SER A 135 -2.75 33.25 -19.15
N LYS A 136 -1.66 33.66 -18.47
CA LYS A 136 -1.41 35.07 -18.14
C LYS A 136 -0.77 35.83 -19.29
N GLN A 137 -0.12 35.11 -20.21
CA GLN A 137 0.56 35.69 -21.37
C GLN A 137 -0.36 35.77 -22.58
N ILE A 138 -1.29 34.82 -22.73
CA ILE A 138 -2.24 34.71 -23.83
C ILE A 138 -3.62 34.44 -23.23
N GLU A 139 -4.66 35.17 -23.64
CA GLU A 139 -6.03 34.87 -23.21
C GLU A 139 -6.40 33.43 -23.60
N LEU A 140 -6.84 32.65 -22.61
CA LEU A 140 -7.32 31.29 -22.85
C LEU A 140 -8.64 31.31 -23.62
N ASP A 141 -8.67 30.57 -24.73
CA ASP A 141 -9.91 30.16 -25.38
C ASP A 141 -10.81 29.35 -24.41
N GLU A 142 -12.10 29.23 -24.72
CA GLU A 142 -13.08 28.48 -23.90
C GLU A 142 -12.61 27.04 -23.61
N LEU A 143 -11.98 26.39 -24.58
CA LEU A 143 -11.43 25.05 -24.44
C LEU A 143 -10.26 24.99 -23.45
N GLY A 144 -9.41 26.01 -23.45
CA GLY A 144 -8.28 26.13 -22.52
C GLY A 144 -8.73 26.33 -21.08
N LYS A 145 -9.79 27.12 -20.86
CA LYS A 145 -10.43 27.27 -19.54
C LYS A 145 -11.00 25.95 -19.05
N LEU A 146 -11.74 25.24 -19.91
CA LEU A 146 -12.31 23.94 -19.57
C LEU A 146 -11.24 22.88 -19.26
N LYS A 147 -10.11 22.89 -20.00
CA LYS A 147 -8.94 22.04 -19.70
C LYS A 147 -8.38 22.33 -18.31
N LEU A 148 -8.18 23.61 -17.98
CA LEU A 148 -7.61 24.03 -16.70
C LEU A 148 -8.55 23.68 -15.53
N ASP A 149 -9.84 23.99 -15.65
CA ASP A 149 -10.86 23.66 -14.65
C ASP A 149 -10.91 22.15 -14.40
N LEU A 150 -10.78 21.34 -15.46
CA LEU A 150 -10.75 19.90 -15.35
C LEU A 150 -9.49 19.38 -14.62
N LEU A 151 -8.32 19.93 -14.94
CA LEU A 151 -7.08 19.59 -14.25
C LEU A 151 -7.14 19.96 -12.76
N GLU A 152 -7.69 21.14 -12.44
CA GLU A 152 -7.89 21.57 -11.05
C GLU A 152 -8.88 20.67 -10.31
N TYR A 153 -9.96 20.26 -10.97
CA TYR A 153 -10.90 19.30 -10.41
C TYR A 153 -10.22 17.96 -10.09
N LEU A 154 -9.45 17.42 -11.04
CA LEU A 154 -8.71 16.16 -10.85
C LEU A 154 -7.65 16.28 -9.75
N LEU A 155 -6.94 17.40 -9.69
CA LEU A 155 -5.98 17.68 -8.62
C LEU A 155 -6.70 17.73 -7.26
N GLY A 156 -7.85 18.40 -7.20
CA GLY A 156 -8.68 18.48 -5.98
C GLY A 156 -9.23 17.12 -5.52
N MET A 157 -9.45 16.18 -6.44
CA MET A 157 -9.78 14.80 -6.07
C MET A 157 -8.60 14.09 -5.42
N LEU A 158 -7.40 14.19 -6.01
CA LEU A 158 -6.18 13.59 -5.45
C LEU A 158 -5.80 14.23 -4.11
N ASP A 159 -5.95 15.55 -3.97
CA ASP A 159 -5.61 16.32 -2.77
C ASP A 159 -6.42 15.90 -1.54
N LYS A 160 -7.63 15.36 -1.74
CA LYS A 160 -8.50 14.86 -0.67
C LYS A 160 -8.11 13.46 -0.17
N THR A 161 -7.26 12.73 -0.89
CA THR A 161 -6.84 11.39 -0.46
C THR A 161 -6.01 11.43 0.82
N LEU A 162 -6.12 10.38 1.62
CA LEU A 162 -5.28 10.18 2.80
C LEU A 162 -3.79 10.13 2.44
N LEU A 163 -3.46 9.56 1.27
CA LEU A 163 -2.09 9.49 0.79
C LEU A 163 -1.46 10.88 0.69
N ILE A 164 -2.12 11.81 -0.02
CA ILE A 164 -1.60 13.16 -0.23
C ILE A 164 -1.61 13.94 1.08
N ASN A 165 -2.68 13.85 1.87
CA ASN A 165 -2.79 14.57 3.13
C ASN A 165 -1.69 14.18 4.13
N ASN A 166 -1.37 12.90 4.26
CA ASN A 166 -0.32 12.42 5.15
C ASN A 166 1.09 12.74 4.61
N SER A 167 1.23 12.94 3.30
CA SER A 167 2.51 13.20 2.63
C SER A 167 2.87 14.68 2.52
N ARG A 168 1.93 15.63 2.75
CA ARG A 168 2.09 17.06 2.41
C ARG A 168 3.42 17.68 2.85
N LYS A 169 3.89 17.34 4.05
CA LYS A 169 5.14 17.89 4.62
C LYS A 169 6.40 17.45 3.87
N TYR A 170 6.32 16.37 3.10
CA TYR A 170 7.44 15.74 2.40
C TYR A 170 7.34 15.88 0.88
N LEU A 171 6.27 16.50 0.36
CA LEU A 171 6.06 16.66 -1.09
C LEU A 171 6.91 17.77 -1.71
N ASP A 172 7.39 18.72 -0.91
CA ASP A 172 8.26 19.79 -1.39
C ASP A 172 9.61 19.22 -1.81
N GLY A 173 9.94 19.35 -3.09
CA GLY A 173 11.15 18.77 -3.66
C GLY A 173 11.05 17.29 -4.03
N TYR A 174 9.85 16.71 -4.06
CA TYR A 174 9.65 15.31 -4.47
C TYR A 174 10.24 15.02 -5.86
N ILE A 175 11.02 13.94 -5.93
CA ILE A 175 11.64 13.42 -7.15
C ILE A 175 10.84 12.21 -7.59
N LEU A 176 10.48 12.14 -8.88
CA LEU A 176 9.77 10.99 -9.43
C LEU A 176 10.57 9.70 -9.22
N GLY A 177 9.90 8.69 -8.66
CA GLY A 177 10.52 7.41 -8.34
C GLY A 177 11.22 7.36 -6.98
N ASP A 178 11.35 8.48 -6.25
CA ASP A 178 11.74 8.40 -4.85
C ASP A 178 10.58 7.86 -4.02
N ARG A 179 10.84 6.75 -3.31
CA ARG A 179 9.84 6.05 -2.52
C ARG A 179 10.05 6.20 -1.01
N SER A 180 10.94 7.08 -0.60
CA SER A 180 11.21 7.42 0.81
C SER A 180 9.93 7.72 1.60
N ILE A 181 9.01 8.51 1.02
CA ILE A 181 7.73 8.88 1.65
C ILE A 181 6.86 7.64 1.86
N TYR A 182 6.81 6.72 0.89
CA TYR A 182 6.00 5.51 1.01
C TYR A 182 6.46 4.61 2.16
N ARG A 183 7.76 4.52 2.46
CA ARG A 183 8.29 3.76 3.61
C ARG A 183 7.85 4.31 4.97
N HIS A 184 7.49 5.60 5.03
CA HIS A 184 6.93 6.19 6.25
C HIS A 184 5.44 5.88 6.41
N LEU A 185 4.71 5.70 5.32
CA LEU A 185 3.26 5.48 5.30
C LEU A 185 2.88 4.00 5.35
N PHE A 186 3.68 3.16 4.72
CA PHE A 186 3.44 1.73 4.59
C PHE A 186 4.48 0.97 5.40
N ARG A 187 4.00 0.28 6.44
CA ARG A 187 4.78 -0.56 7.34
C ARG A 187 4.06 -1.89 7.49
N PRO A 188 4.39 -2.89 6.65
CA PRO A 188 3.75 -4.19 6.75
C PRO A 188 4.18 -4.90 8.04
N SER A 189 3.24 -5.58 8.68
CA SER A 189 3.56 -6.56 9.73
C SER A 189 4.02 -7.86 9.07
N VAL A 190 5.17 -8.41 9.47
CA VAL A 190 5.80 -9.56 8.79
C VAL A 190 5.80 -10.81 9.68
N THR A 191 4.85 -11.72 9.52
CA THR A 191 4.77 -12.94 10.35
C THR A 191 5.18 -14.20 9.57
N PRO A 192 5.77 -15.22 10.21
CA PRO A 192 5.81 -16.58 9.68
C PRO A 192 4.42 -17.04 9.19
N ASP A 193 4.35 -17.82 8.11
CA ASP A 193 3.06 -18.24 7.51
C ASP A 193 2.32 -19.34 8.30
N PHE A 194 3.01 -20.01 9.21
CA PHE A 194 2.46 -21.06 10.05
C PHE A 194 1.92 -20.54 11.40
N LEU A 195 2.20 -19.28 11.75
CA LEU A 195 1.62 -18.67 12.94
C LEU A 195 0.14 -18.34 12.69
N MET A 196 -0.75 -19.03 13.41
CA MET A 196 -2.19 -18.74 13.40
C MET A 196 -2.56 -17.49 14.22
N THR A 197 -1.63 -16.98 15.03
CA THR A 197 -1.84 -15.85 15.94
C THR A 197 -1.12 -14.60 15.44
N ARG A 198 -1.82 -13.46 15.45
CA ARG A 198 -1.24 -12.15 15.17
C ARG A 198 -0.36 -11.74 16.35
N LEU A 199 0.94 -11.68 16.15
CA LEU A 199 1.88 -11.09 17.10
C LEU A 199 2.51 -9.86 16.45
N MET A 200 2.47 -8.72 17.15
CA MET A 200 3.21 -7.53 16.74
C MET A 200 4.70 -7.86 16.85
N LEU A 201 5.47 -7.68 15.78
CA LEU A 201 6.92 -7.93 15.78
C LEU A 201 7.74 -6.78 16.33
N GLU A 202 7.26 -5.55 16.12
CA GLU A 202 7.99 -4.37 16.54
C GLU A 202 7.49 -3.91 17.91
N PRO A 203 8.40 -3.52 18.82
CA PRO A 203 8.03 -2.90 20.07
C PRO A 203 7.32 -1.55 19.80
N PRO A 204 6.43 -1.10 20.70
CA PRO A 204 5.70 0.16 20.52
C PRO A 204 6.67 1.35 20.47
N LEU A 205 6.57 2.18 19.43
CA LEU A 205 7.49 3.30 19.16
C LEU A 205 7.60 4.33 20.31
N ASN A 206 6.56 4.47 21.15
CA ASN A 206 6.50 5.42 22.25
C ASN A 206 6.55 4.76 23.64
N GLY A 207 6.81 3.45 23.72
CA GLY A 207 6.85 2.72 24.98
C GLY A 207 8.21 2.86 25.67
N VAL A 208 8.20 3.11 26.98
CA VAL A 208 9.39 2.97 27.83
C VAL A 208 9.45 1.53 28.30
N GLU A 209 10.53 0.82 28.01
CA GLU A 209 10.75 -0.54 28.50
C GLU A 209 10.87 -0.52 30.04
N LEU A 210 9.99 -1.26 30.71
CA LEU A 210 9.98 -1.40 32.17
C LEU A 210 10.78 -2.62 32.61
N ASP A 211 10.61 -3.74 31.89
CA ASP A 211 11.20 -5.03 32.27
C ASP A 211 11.21 -6.00 31.08
N SER A 212 12.06 -7.02 31.15
CA SER A 212 12.08 -8.14 30.21
C SER A 212 12.31 -9.45 30.96
N TYR A 213 11.46 -10.44 30.68
CA TYR A 213 11.60 -11.78 31.24
C TYR A 213 11.37 -12.84 30.17
N ASN A 214 11.97 -14.01 30.38
CA ASN A 214 11.78 -15.16 29.50
C ASN A 214 10.72 -16.08 30.14
N ILE A 215 9.71 -16.49 29.35
CA ILE A 215 8.72 -17.49 29.81
C ILE A 215 9.36 -18.89 29.77
N ASP A 216 10.16 -19.15 28.75
CA ASP A 216 10.94 -20.37 28.56
C ASP A 216 12.29 -20.01 27.91
N ASN A 217 13.10 -20.99 27.50
CA ASN A 217 14.40 -20.71 26.88
C ASN A 217 14.31 -19.95 25.54
N ASN A 218 13.12 -19.86 24.94
CA ASN A 218 12.93 -19.54 23.54
C ASN A 218 11.98 -18.35 23.30
N THR A 219 11.20 -17.96 24.31
CA THR A 219 10.19 -16.91 24.27
C THR A 219 10.52 -15.79 25.26
N ASN A 220 10.76 -14.59 24.73
CA ASN A 220 10.98 -13.39 25.54
C ASN A 220 9.69 -12.55 25.61
N VAL A 221 9.44 -11.94 26.76
CA VAL A 221 8.38 -10.97 26.98
C VAL A 221 8.97 -9.68 27.50
N MET A 222 8.66 -8.57 26.83
CA MET A 222 9.05 -7.22 27.22
C MET A 222 7.82 -6.45 27.71
N LEU A 223 7.93 -5.77 28.84
CA LEU A 223 6.91 -4.85 29.35
C LEU A 223 7.23 -3.43 28.92
N PHE A 224 6.21 -2.75 28.41
CA PHE A 224 6.28 -1.34 28.05
C PHE A 224 5.25 -0.52 28.84
N ASP A 225 5.71 0.64 29.31
CA ASP A 225 4.83 1.72 29.78
C ASP A 225 4.60 2.70 28.63
N ILE A 226 3.34 2.95 28.29
CA ILE A 226 2.98 3.83 27.17
C ILE A 226 2.44 5.13 27.76
N PRO A 227 3.08 6.29 27.47
CA PRO A 227 2.62 7.58 27.98
C PRO A 227 1.16 7.84 27.59
N GLY A 228 0.28 7.94 28.59
CA GLY A 228 -1.16 8.20 28.40
C GLY A 228 -2.06 6.96 28.41
N ASP A 229 -1.50 5.75 28.51
CA ASP A 229 -2.25 4.54 28.82
C ASP A 229 -2.07 4.17 30.30
N ILE A 230 -3.13 3.66 30.93
CA ILE A 230 -3.11 3.20 32.32
C ILE A 230 -2.56 1.75 32.39
N LYS A 231 -2.60 1.04 31.26
CA LYS A 231 -2.21 -0.37 31.17
C LYS A 231 -0.79 -0.51 30.61
N HIS A 232 -0.02 -1.40 31.22
CA HIS A 232 1.25 -1.84 30.64
C HIS A 232 1.00 -2.76 29.45
N LEU A 233 1.81 -2.60 28.41
CA LEU A 233 1.76 -3.42 27.21
C LEU A 233 2.80 -4.54 27.29
N TYR A 234 2.36 -5.78 27.12
CA TYR A 234 3.23 -6.95 27.09
C TYR A 234 3.50 -7.31 25.63
N HIS A 235 4.76 -7.18 25.22
CA HIS A 235 5.23 -7.53 23.89
C HIS A 235 5.91 -8.90 23.94
N LEU A 236 5.37 -9.87 23.18
CA LEU A 236 5.85 -11.26 23.18
C LEU A 236 6.64 -11.54 21.90
N SER A 237 7.91 -11.95 22.05
CA SER A 237 8.82 -12.28 20.95
C SER A 237 9.20 -13.76 21.01
N PRO A 238 8.43 -14.64 20.35
CA PRO A 238 8.66 -16.08 20.39
C PRO A 238 9.72 -16.51 19.34
N ILE A 239 10.19 -17.75 19.43
CA ILE A 239 11.33 -18.24 18.63
C ILE A 239 11.03 -18.37 17.14
N GLU A 240 9.75 -18.50 16.78
CA GLU A 240 9.24 -18.62 15.42
C GLU A 240 9.65 -17.43 14.54
N PHE A 241 9.84 -16.25 15.13
CA PHE A 241 10.36 -15.07 14.43
C PHE A 241 11.88 -15.07 14.21
N ARG A 242 12.60 -15.93 14.94
CA ARG A 242 14.06 -16.07 14.93
C ARG A 242 14.54 -17.33 14.21
N LEU A 243 13.64 -18.11 13.62
CA LEU A 243 14.00 -19.28 12.83
C LEU A 243 14.74 -18.86 11.56
N ASP A 244 15.83 -19.57 11.27
CA ASP A 244 16.54 -19.54 10.00
C ASP A 244 15.75 -20.28 8.91
N GLU A 245 16.05 -19.97 7.64
CA GLU A 245 15.32 -20.51 6.48
C GLU A 245 15.33 -22.05 6.44
N ASP A 246 16.44 -22.69 6.80
CA ASP A 246 16.54 -24.15 6.79
C ASP A 246 15.60 -24.80 7.82
N LYS A 247 15.56 -24.26 9.05
CA LYS A 247 14.63 -24.76 10.08
C LYS A 247 13.18 -24.47 9.74
N TYR A 248 12.93 -23.32 9.11
CA TYR A 248 11.61 -22.95 8.62
C TYR A 248 11.10 -23.96 7.59
N ASN A 249 11.91 -24.25 6.57
CA ASN A 249 11.57 -25.19 5.51
C ASN A 249 11.32 -26.59 6.07
N LEU A 250 12.15 -27.04 7.00
CA LEU A 250 11.98 -28.35 7.66
C LEU A 250 10.65 -28.43 8.44
N LEU A 251 10.27 -27.36 9.14
CA LEU A 251 9.00 -27.28 9.87
C LEU A 251 7.80 -27.30 8.92
N GLU A 252 7.88 -26.58 7.80
CA GLU A 252 6.82 -26.58 6.78
C GLU A 252 6.69 -27.94 6.08
N GLU A 253 7.80 -28.61 5.76
CA GLU A 253 7.78 -29.99 5.23
C GLU A 253 7.12 -30.95 6.22
N ALA A 254 7.56 -30.93 7.49
CA ALA A 254 6.99 -31.77 8.54
C ALA A 254 5.49 -31.52 8.72
N ARG A 255 5.07 -30.26 8.70
CA ARG A 255 3.66 -29.86 8.79
C ARG A 255 2.86 -30.35 7.59
N THR A 256 3.40 -30.24 6.38
CA THR A 256 2.73 -30.72 5.16
C THR A 256 2.47 -32.22 5.26
N VAL A 257 3.46 -33.00 5.70
CA VAL A 257 3.33 -34.45 5.93
C VAL A 257 2.32 -34.78 7.04
N LEU A 258 2.21 -33.96 8.09
CA LEU A 258 1.26 -34.18 9.19
C LEU A 258 -0.20 -33.78 8.86
N ILE A 259 -0.38 -32.94 7.83
CA ILE A 259 -1.70 -32.49 7.37
C ILE A 259 -2.26 -33.43 6.28
N GLU A 260 -1.40 -34.15 5.57
CA GLU A 260 -1.76 -35.29 4.71
C GLU A 260 -2.25 -36.50 5.53
#